data_AF-A0A5R2MS81-F1
#
_entry.id   AF-A0A5R2MS81-F1
#
_cell.length_a   1.000
_cell.length_b   1.000
_cell.length_c   1.000
_cell.angle_alpha   90.00
_cell.angle_beta   90.00
_cell.angle_gamma   90.00
#
_symmetry.space_group_name_H-M   'P 1'
#
loop_
_entity.id
_entity.type
_entity.pdbx_description
1 polymer ?
#
loop_
_entity_poly.entity_id
_entity_poly.type
_entity_poly.pdbx_seq_one_letter_code
_entity_poly.pdbx_strand_id
1 'polypeptide(L)'
;VVEAGKKITARQARQLGEKGLKAIKATDEDLLGNYLAEDIVNYATGEIFLEAGDEIDDKTLKVLLGTGEQEIQVLDIDHVNVGAYIRNTLAVD
;
A
#
# COMPACT_ATOMS: atom_id res chain seq x y z
N VAL A 1 -10.69 19.67 -4.02
CA VAL A 1 -10.72 18.88 -2.76
C VAL A 1 -12.07 18.22 -2.68
N VAL A 2 -12.13 16.90 -2.57
CA VAL A 2 -13.38 16.14 -2.41
C VAL A 2 -13.62 16.00 -0.90
N GLU A 3 -14.85 16.22 -0.43
CA GLU A 3 -15.18 16.03 0.98
C GLU A 3 -15.15 14.55 1.35
N ALA A 4 -14.71 14.26 2.58
CA ALA A 4 -14.72 12.90 3.11
C ALA A 4 -16.12 12.27 3.01
N GLY A 5 -16.17 10.99 2.66
CA GLY A 5 -17.42 10.23 2.52
C GLY A 5 -18.22 10.50 1.23
N LYS A 6 -17.82 11.46 0.39
CA LYS A 6 -18.48 11.64 -0.92
C LYS A 6 -17.92 10.68 -1.95
N LYS A 7 -18.82 9.95 -2.63
CA LYS A 7 -18.47 9.08 -3.76
C LYS A 7 -17.81 9.90 -4.88
N ILE A 8 -16.63 9.47 -5.30
CA ILE A 8 -15.93 10.03 -6.46
C ILE A 8 -16.56 9.47 -7.73
N THR A 9 -17.09 10.34 -8.59
CA THR A 9 -17.56 9.96 -9.92
C THR A 9 -16.40 9.88 -10.92
N ALA A 10 -16.55 9.08 -11.99
CA ALA A 10 -15.54 8.97 -13.05
C ALA A 10 -15.14 10.33 -13.65
N ARG A 11 -16.10 11.26 -13.79
CA ARG A 11 -15.84 12.62 -14.26
C ARG A 11 -14.95 13.40 -13.28
N GLN A 12 -15.22 13.31 -11.99
CA GLN A 12 -14.40 13.98 -10.97
C GLN A 12 -12.99 13.40 -10.91
N ALA A 13 -12.85 12.06 -10.96
CA ALA A 13 -11.55 11.41 -10.99
C ALA A 13 -10.69 11.88 -12.18
N ARG A 14 -11.28 11.91 -13.39
CA ARG A 14 -10.60 12.44 -14.59
C ARG A 14 -10.16 13.90 -14.42
N GLN A 15 -11.06 14.76 -13.94
CA GLN A 15 -10.72 16.17 -13.73
C GLN A 15 -9.62 16.39 -12.70
N LEU A 16 -9.53 15.53 -11.67
CA LEU A 16 -8.44 15.59 -10.70
C LEU A 16 -7.11 15.19 -11.35
N GLY A 17 -7.11 14.12 -12.15
CA GLY A 17 -5.93 13.68 -12.91
C GLY A 17 -5.45 14.72 -13.93
N GLU A 18 -6.37 15.32 -14.71
CA GLU A 18 -6.06 16.40 -15.67
C GLU A 18 -5.47 17.65 -15.00
N LYS A 19 -5.84 17.91 -13.74
CA LYS A 19 -5.28 18.99 -12.92
C LYS A 19 -3.95 18.64 -12.26
N GLY A 20 -3.40 17.45 -12.56
CA GLY A 20 -2.09 17.02 -12.07
C GLY A 20 -2.09 16.45 -10.65
N LEU A 21 -3.24 16.00 -10.13
CA LEU A 21 -3.26 15.29 -8.85
C LEU A 21 -2.47 13.98 -8.97
N LYS A 22 -1.40 13.84 -8.19
CA LYS A 22 -0.54 12.64 -8.17
C LYS A 22 -0.58 11.86 -6.86
N ALA A 23 -0.87 12.53 -5.75
CA ALA A 23 -0.90 11.94 -4.43
C ALA A 23 -2.09 12.48 -3.64
N ILE A 24 -2.63 11.63 -2.77
CA ILE A 24 -3.63 12.00 -1.77
C ILE A 24 -3.05 11.72 -0.39
N LYS A 25 -3.53 12.45 0.61
CA LYS A 25 -3.19 12.14 1.99
C LYS A 25 -3.98 10.89 2.40
N ALA A 26 -3.28 9.84 2.78
CA ALA A 26 -3.83 8.66 3.41
C ALA A 26 -3.68 8.74 4.93
N THR A 27 -4.54 8.01 5.63
CA THR A 27 -4.42 7.69 7.05
C THR A 27 -3.69 6.36 7.22
N ASP A 28 -3.27 6.04 8.44
CA ASP A 28 -2.63 4.75 8.73
C ASP A 28 -3.63 3.61 8.49
N GLU A 29 -4.90 3.82 8.81
CA GLU A 29 -5.97 2.85 8.58
C GLU A 29 -6.22 2.56 7.09
N ASP A 30 -5.94 3.51 6.20
CA ASP A 30 -6.05 3.30 4.75
C ASP A 30 -4.95 2.35 4.22
N LEU A 31 -3.85 2.20 4.96
CA LEU A 31 -2.74 1.29 4.60
C LEU A 31 -2.96 -0.13 5.12
N LEU A 32 -3.77 -0.31 6.17
CA LEU A 32 -3.98 -1.62 6.78
C LEU A 32 -4.68 -2.59 5.81
N GLY A 33 -4.20 -3.82 5.77
CA GLY A 33 -4.70 -4.87 4.87
C GLY A 33 -4.12 -4.84 3.45
N ASN A 34 -3.30 -3.84 3.11
CA ASN A 34 -2.48 -3.90 1.90
C ASN A 34 -1.32 -4.88 2.09
N TYR A 35 -0.70 -5.31 0.98
CA TYR A 35 0.42 -6.24 1.01
C TYR A 35 1.65 -5.61 0.37
N LEU A 36 2.83 -5.80 0.98
CA LEU A 36 4.10 -5.33 0.43
C LEU A 36 4.40 -6.03 -0.90
N ALA A 37 4.89 -5.27 -1.88
CA ALA A 37 5.28 -5.80 -3.18
C ALA A 37 6.76 -6.24 -3.23
N GLU A 38 7.58 -5.72 -2.33
CA GLU A 38 9.03 -5.93 -2.29
C GLU A 38 9.49 -6.12 -0.84
N ASP A 39 10.64 -6.76 -0.67
CA ASP A 39 11.28 -6.90 0.64
C ASP A 39 11.70 -5.52 1.18
N ILE A 40 11.53 -5.33 2.49
CA ILE A 40 12.02 -4.16 3.19
C ILE A 40 13.34 -4.52 3.85
N VAL A 41 14.44 -3.99 3.31
CA VAL A 41 15.79 -4.48 3.64
C VAL A 41 16.62 -3.38 4.28
N ASN A 42 17.33 -3.73 5.34
CA ASN A 42 18.46 -2.94 5.81
C ASN A 42 19.65 -3.12 4.86
N TYR A 43 19.83 -2.19 3.91
CA TYR A 43 20.92 -2.29 2.94
C TYR A 43 22.34 -2.25 3.56
N ALA A 44 22.49 -1.81 4.82
CA ALA A 44 23.79 -1.81 5.50
C ALA A 44 24.15 -3.18 6.07
N THR A 45 23.17 -3.95 6.56
CA THR A 45 23.39 -5.26 7.22
C THR A 45 22.97 -6.45 6.36
N GLY A 46 22.11 -6.23 5.36
CA GLY A 46 21.44 -7.30 4.59
C GLY A 46 20.28 -7.96 5.34
N GLU A 47 19.89 -7.44 6.50
CA GLU A 47 18.73 -7.93 7.26
C GLU A 47 17.44 -7.56 6.54
N ILE A 48 16.54 -8.53 6.38
CA ILE A 48 15.18 -8.31 5.88
C ILE A 48 14.29 -7.98 7.08
N PHE A 49 13.73 -6.77 7.11
CA PHE A 49 12.80 -6.33 8.15
C PHE A 49 11.40 -6.91 7.93
N LEU A 50 10.94 -6.94 6.68
CA LEU A 50 9.65 -7.48 6.23
C LEU A 50 9.82 -8.09 4.84
N GLU A 51 9.12 -9.16 4.56
CA GLU A 51 9.22 -9.88 3.29
C GLU A 51 8.13 -9.41 2.30
N ALA A 52 8.42 -9.54 1.01
CA ALA A 52 7.43 -9.33 -0.04
C ALA A 52 6.20 -10.23 0.20
N GLY A 53 5.01 -9.64 0.12
CA GLY A 53 3.75 -10.32 0.39
C GLY A 53 3.29 -10.27 1.85
N ASP A 54 4.10 -9.74 2.78
CA ASP A 54 3.65 -9.45 4.14
C ASP A 54 2.49 -8.46 4.12
N GLU A 55 1.53 -8.68 5.03
CA GLU A 55 0.39 -7.80 5.23
C GLU A 55 0.80 -6.58 6.06
N ILE A 56 0.30 -5.41 5.68
CA ILE A 56 0.42 -4.20 6.48
C ILE A 56 -0.63 -4.25 7.59
N ASP A 57 -0.20 -4.59 8.79
CA ASP A 57 -0.97 -4.58 10.04
C ASP A 57 -0.35 -3.61 11.05
N ASP A 58 -0.94 -3.49 12.24
CA ASP A 58 -0.44 -2.57 13.30
C ASP A 58 1.02 -2.84 13.71
N LYS A 59 1.51 -4.07 13.56
CA LYS A 59 2.86 -4.46 13.94
C LYS A 59 3.82 -4.16 12.81
N THR A 60 3.52 -4.61 11.59
CA THR A 60 4.39 -4.40 10.42
C THR A 60 4.44 -2.93 10.04
N LEU A 61 3.37 -2.16 10.20
CA LEU A 61 3.38 -0.71 10.01
C LEU A 61 4.34 0.00 10.98
N LYS A 62 4.40 -0.42 12.25
CA LYS A 62 5.37 0.13 13.21
C LYS A 62 6.81 -0.19 12.83
N VAL A 63 7.05 -1.39 12.29
CA VAL A 63 8.36 -1.77 11.76
C VAL A 63 8.72 -0.88 10.57
N LEU A 64 7.82 -0.75 9.59
CA LEU A 64 7.98 0.12 8.40
C LEU A 64 8.30 1.57 8.79
N LEU A 65 7.56 2.15 9.74
CA LEU A 65 7.83 3.51 10.20
C LEU A 65 9.20 3.64 10.90
N GLY A 66 9.68 2.55 11.49
CA GLY A 66 10.99 2.47 12.14
C GLY A 66 12.17 2.32 11.17
N THR A 67 11.95 1.85 9.94
CA THR A 67 13.02 1.70 8.94
C THR A 67 13.50 3.03 8.37
N GLY A 68 12.61 4.04 8.36
CA GLY A 68 12.89 5.36 7.79
C GLY A 68 12.70 5.44 6.27
N GLU A 69 12.11 4.41 5.65
CA GLU A 69 11.74 4.42 4.23
C GLU A 69 10.74 5.54 3.93
N GLN A 70 10.92 6.22 2.80
CA GLN A 70 10.05 7.33 2.37
C GLN A 70 8.96 6.88 1.40
N GLU A 71 9.17 5.76 0.73
CA GLU A 71 8.29 5.21 -0.28
C GLU A 71 8.32 3.68 -0.18
N ILE A 72 7.15 3.06 -0.33
CA ILE A 72 7.01 1.61 -0.35
C ILE A 72 6.14 1.22 -1.53
N GLN A 73 6.42 0.06 -2.11
CA GLN A 73 5.57 -0.54 -3.14
C GLN A 73 4.59 -1.51 -2.49
N VAL A 74 3.32 -1.40 -2.87
CA VAL A 74 2.25 -2.29 -2.40
C VAL A 74 1.56 -2.95 -3.59
N LEU A 75 1.03 -4.16 -3.37
CA LEU A 75 0.23 -4.85 -4.36
C LEU A 75 -1.13 -4.18 -4.53
N ASP A 76 -1.54 -3.93 -5.79
CA ASP A 76 -2.84 -3.33 -6.14
C ASP A 76 -3.98 -4.36 -5.99
N ILE A 77 -4.33 -4.66 -4.75
CA ILE A 77 -5.39 -5.60 -4.36
C ILE A 77 -6.49 -4.80 -3.67
N ASP A 78 -7.68 -4.75 -4.27
CA ASP A 78 -8.82 -3.98 -3.74
C ASP A 78 -9.93 -4.86 -3.15
N HIS A 79 -9.75 -6.19 -3.17
CA HIS A 79 -10.71 -7.21 -2.72
C HIS A 79 -12.10 -7.16 -3.40
N VAL A 80 -12.26 -6.35 -4.45
CA VAL A 80 -13.52 -6.16 -5.18
C VAL A 80 -13.35 -6.56 -6.64
N ASN A 81 -12.35 -5.99 -7.31
CA ASN A 81 -12.02 -6.26 -8.71
C ASN A 81 -10.72 -7.08 -8.84
N VAL A 82 -9.76 -6.85 -7.96
CA VAL A 82 -8.45 -7.52 -7.94
C VAL A 82 -8.26 -8.22 -6.60
N GLY A 83 -8.18 -9.55 -6.64
CA GLY A 83 -7.98 -10.41 -5.47
C GLY A 83 -6.53 -10.85 -5.30
N ALA A 84 -6.17 -11.23 -4.06
CA ALA A 84 -4.82 -11.65 -3.66
C ALA A 84 -4.41 -13.06 -4.14
N TYR A 85 -4.85 -13.51 -5.31
CA TYR A 85 -4.74 -14.93 -5.70
C TYR A 85 -3.29 -15.43 -5.79
N ILE A 86 -2.42 -14.68 -6.49
CA ILE A 86 -1.01 -15.05 -6.68
C ILE A 86 -0.27 -14.97 -5.34
N ARG A 87 -0.46 -13.88 -4.59
CA ARG A 87 0.12 -13.70 -3.25
C ARG A 87 -0.26 -14.84 -2.31
N ASN A 88 -1.54 -15.21 -2.26
CA ASN A 88 -2.01 -16.27 -1.37
C ASN A 88 -1.47 -17.65 -1.78
N THR A 89 -1.24 -17.87 -3.08
CA THR A 89 -0.61 -19.10 -3.57
C THR A 89 0.86 -19.15 -3.16
N LEU A 90 1.60 -18.06 -3.32
CA LEU A 90 3.01 -17.98 -2.94
C LEU A 90 3.22 -18.04 -1.42
N ALA A 91 2.29 -17.51 -0.63
CA ALA A 91 2.40 -17.54 0.83
C ALA A 91 2.27 -18.95 1.44
N VAL A 92 1.78 -19.93 0.67
CA VAL A 92 1.62 -21.33 1.11
C VAL A 92 2.60 -22.29 0.42
N ASP A 93 3.40 -21.80 -0.52
CA ASP A 93 4.46 -22.56 -1.21
C ASP A 93 5.76 -22.52 -0.38
#